data_AF-A0A2E7HBM2-F1
#
_entry.id   AF-A0A2E7HBM2-F1
#
_cell.length_a   1.000
_cell.length_b   1.000
_cell.length_c   1.000
_cell.angle_alpha   90.00
_cell.angle_beta   90.00
_cell.angle_gamma   90.00
#
_symmetry.space_group_name_H-M   'P 1'
#
loop_
_entity.id
_entity.type
_entity.pdbx_description
1 polymer ?
#
loop_
_entity_poly.entity_id
_entity_poly.type
_entity_poly.pdbx_seq_one_letter_code
_entity_poly.pdbx_strand_id
1 'polypeptide(L)'
;MAEMCGVDLATADLGIDGCGVPSIAMPLHALVLGMARLADPAGLHDSCTQACGAIVKAMVAHPLMVAGTGPSCAALMETGRGRYVVKGAWKAFMRAPGPRKAWASH
;
A
#
# COMPACT_ATOMS: atom_id res chain seq x y z
N MET A 1 9.56 0.01 6.46
CA MET A 1 8.27 -0.07 7.18
C MET A 1 8.19 0.89 8.35
N ALA A 2 9.19 0.97 9.25
CA ALA A 2 9.17 1.95 10.34
C ALA A 2 8.97 3.40 9.86
N GLU A 3 9.74 3.83 8.86
CA GLU A 3 9.58 5.16 8.22
C GLU A 3 8.19 5.36 7.61
N MET A 4 7.67 4.34 6.93
CA MET A 4 6.32 4.36 6.31
C MET A 4 5.22 4.49 7.38
N CYS A 5 5.32 3.73 8.46
CA CYS A 5 4.32 3.66 9.52
C CYS A 5 4.49 4.74 10.59
N GLY A 6 5.58 5.51 10.56
CA GLY A 6 5.87 6.57 11.53
C GLY A 6 6.09 6.06 12.95
N VAL A 7 6.43 4.79 13.11
CA VAL A 7 6.65 4.12 14.40
C VAL A 7 7.92 3.30 14.33
N ASP A 8 8.65 3.21 15.45
CA ASP A 8 9.73 2.25 15.58
C ASP A 8 9.15 0.85 15.71
N LEU A 9 9.63 -0.07 14.86
CA LEU A 9 9.21 -1.47 14.84
C LEU A 9 10.30 -2.40 15.38
N ALA A 10 11.47 -1.87 15.75
CA ALA A 10 12.60 -2.67 16.25
C ALA A 10 12.29 -3.35 17.60
N THR A 11 11.38 -2.77 18.39
CA THR A 11 10.96 -3.29 19.69
C THR A 11 9.49 -3.71 19.71
N ALA A 12 8.86 -3.82 18.54
CA ALA A 12 7.44 -4.18 18.45
C ALA A 12 7.22 -5.66 18.79
N ASP A 13 6.16 -5.94 19.54
CA ASP A 13 5.77 -7.31 19.89
C ASP A 13 5.42 -8.13 18.64
N LEU A 14 5.56 -9.45 18.73
CA LEU A 14 5.13 -10.37 17.68
C LEU A 14 3.75 -10.92 18.04
N GLY A 15 2.77 -10.68 17.17
CA GLY A 15 1.44 -11.27 17.22
C GLY A 15 1.30 -12.47 16.29
N ILE A 16 0.35 -13.36 16.60
CA ILE A 16 -0.07 -14.41 15.66
C ILE A 16 -1.25 -13.88 14.87
N ASP A 17 -1.02 -13.56 13.60
CA ASP A 17 -2.08 -13.40 12.61
C ASP A 17 -2.43 -14.81 12.10
N GLY A 18 -3.71 -15.11 11.85
CA GLY A 18 -4.27 -16.45 11.61
C GLY A 18 -3.69 -17.24 10.43
N CYS A 19 -2.60 -16.77 9.83
CA CYS A 19 -1.80 -17.38 8.77
C CYS A 19 -0.70 -18.31 9.31
N GLY A 20 -0.44 -18.33 10.62
CA GLY A 20 0.58 -19.18 11.26
C GLY A 20 2.01 -18.65 11.21
N VAL A 21 2.20 -17.40 10.80
CA VAL A 21 3.50 -16.71 10.74
C VAL A 21 3.52 -15.58 11.78
N PRO A 22 4.63 -15.37 12.52
CA PRO A 22 4.76 -14.22 13.41
C PRO A 22 4.59 -12.90 12.64
N SER A 23 3.66 -12.07 13.07
CA SER A 23 3.37 -10.77 12.48
C SER A 23 3.80 -9.68 13.46
N ILE A 24 4.49 -8.65 12.97
CA ILE A 24 4.89 -7.51 13.80
C ILE A 24 3.62 -6.76 14.24
N ALA A 25 3.36 -6.75 15.53
CA ALA A 25 2.26 -5.99 16.10
C ALA A 25 2.51 -4.50 15.89
N MET A 26 1.51 -3.80 15.35
CA MET A 26 1.57 -2.35 15.19
C MET A 26 0.21 -1.73 15.45
N PRO A 27 0.17 -0.49 15.93
CA PRO A 27 -1.09 0.23 16.03
C PRO A 27 -1.79 0.34 14.68
N LEU A 28 -3.12 0.18 14.66
CA LEU A 28 -3.90 0.25 13.43
C LEU A 28 -3.69 1.57 12.65
N HIS A 29 -3.53 2.69 13.36
CA HIS A 29 -3.24 3.98 12.74
C HIS A 29 -1.89 4.00 12.00
N ALA A 30 -0.89 3.30 12.52
CA ALA A 30 0.44 3.20 11.91
C ALA A 30 0.41 2.34 10.64
N LEU A 31 -0.40 1.27 10.64
CA LEU A 31 -0.69 0.49 9.45
C LEU A 31 -1.38 1.36 8.38
N VAL A 32 -2.44 2.09 8.76
CA VAL A 32 -3.17 2.98 7.84
C VAL A 32 -2.24 4.07 7.26
N LEU A 33 -1.37 4.65 8.09
CA LEU A 33 -0.37 5.63 7.63
C LEU A 33 0.61 5.03 6.63
N GLY A 34 1.11 3.82 6.89
CA GLY A 34 1.99 3.10 5.97
C GLY A 34 1.32 2.84 4.61
N MET A 35 0.04 2.47 4.62
CA MET A 35 -0.74 2.27 3.38
C MET A 35 -1.00 3.60 2.65
N ALA A 36 -1.32 4.67 3.38
CA ALA A 36 -1.51 6.00 2.79
C ALA A 36 -0.23 6.51 2.11
N ARG A 37 0.93 6.30 2.74
CA ARG A 37 2.24 6.66 2.17
C ARG A 37 2.68 5.76 1.04
N LEU A 38 2.23 4.51 0.99
CA LEU A 38 2.48 3.64 -0.16
C LEU A 38 1.72 4.15 -1.40
N ALA A 39 0.51 4.66 -1.20
CA ALA A 39 -0.30 5.30 -2.23
C ALA A 39 0.23 6.68 -2.64
N ASP A 40 0.71 7.47 -1.68
CA ASP A 40 1.28 8.81 -1.88
C ASP A 40 2.57 8.98 -1.05
N PRO A 41 3.73 8.60 -1.61
CA PRO A 41 5.01 8.63 -0.90
C PRO A 41 5.65 10.02 -0.83
N ALA A 42 4.87 11.09 -0.96
CA ALA A 42 5.35 12.46 -0.84
C ALA A 42 5.92 12.71 0.57
N GLY A 43 7.11 13.32 0.64
CA GLY A 43 7.78 13.67 1.90
C GLY A 43 8.53 12.52 2.57
N LEU A 44 8.65 11.36 1.91
CA LEU A 44 9.58 10.29 2.30
C LEU A 44 10.96 10.51 1.68
N HIS A 45 11.95 9.78 2.17
CA HIS A 45 13.28 9.76 1.57
C HIS A 45 13.22 9.21 0.13
N ASP A 46 14.08 9.69 -0.77
CA ASP A 46 14.06 9.36 -2.20
C ASP A 46 14.07 7.86 -2.48
N SER A 47 14.84 7.09 -1.68
CA SER A 47 14.89 5.63 -1.74
C SER A 47 13.54 4.98 -1.44
N CYS A 48 12.84 5.45 -0.40
CA CYS A 48 11.49 5.00 -0.05
C CYS A 48 10.47 5.40 -1.12
N THR A 49 10.56 6.61 -1.66
CA THR A 49 9.67 7.06 -2.75
C THR A 49 9.84 6.21 -4.01
N GLN A 50 11.08 5.90 -4.42
CA GLN A 50 11.35 5.02 -5.56
C GLN A 50 10.84 3.59 -5.30
N ALA A 51 11.09 3.05 -4.11
CA ALA A 51 10.61 1.72 -3.75
C ALA A 51 9.07 1.63 -3.76
N CYS A 52 8.38 2.62 -3.19
CA CYS A 52 6.91 2.70 -3.23
C CYS A 52 6.39 2.75 -4.67
N GLY A 53 7.02 3.57 -5.52
CA GLY A 53 6.69 3.66 -6.94
C GLY A 53 6.87 2.31 -7.67
N ALA A 54 7.97 1.61 -7.40
CA ALA A 54 8.25 0.29 -7.99
C ALA A 54 7.22 -0.76 -7.55
N ILE A 55 6.88 -0.80 -6.26
CA ILE A 55 5.88 -1.71 -5.70
C ILE A 55 4.51 -1.44 -6.32
N VAL A 56 4.04 -0.19 -6.33
CA VAL A 56 2.73 0.15 -6.91
C VAL A 56 2.69 -0.18 -8.40
N LYS A 57 3.77 0.11 -9.14
CA LYS A 57 3.86 -0.24 -10.57
C LYS A 57 3.76 -1.75 -10.78
N ALA A 58 4.43 -2.56 -9.96
CA ALA A 58 4.34 -4.01 -10.02
C ALA A 58 2.93 -4.52 -9.66
N MET A 59 2.29 -3.94 -8.63
CA MET A 59 0.93 -4.28 -8.23
C MET A 59 -0.10 -3.99 -9.32
N VAL A 60 0.06 -2.88 -10.04
CA VAL A 60 -0.79 -2.51 -11.18
C VAL A 60 -0.52 -3.37 -12.41
N ALA A 61 0.73 -3.74 -12.68
CA ALA A 61 1.10 -4.58 -13.82
C ALA A 61 0.68 -6.05 -13.64
N HIS A 62 0.62 -6.54 -12.40
CA HIS A 62 0.29 -7.93 -12.08
C HIS A 62 -0.85 -8.03 -11.05
N PRO A 63 -2.06 -7.54 -11.37
CA PRO A 63 -3.16 -7.44 -10.42
C PRO A 63 -3.60 -8.79 -9.85
N LEU A 64 -3.48 -9.88 -10.61
CA LEU A 64 -3.77 -11.26 -10.16
C LEU A 64 -2.84 -11.71 -9.02
N MET A 65 -1.57 -11.28 -9.02
CA MET A 65 -0.60 -11.61 -7.96
C MET A 65 -0.90 -10.87 -6.66
N VAL A 66 -1.68 -9.79 -6.72
CA VAL A 66 -2.08 -8.99 -5.56
C VAL A 66 -3.44 -9.45 -5.04
N ALA A 67 -4.46 -9.44 -5.90
CA ALA A 67 -5.83 -9.76 -5.52
C ALA A 67 -6.12 -11.25 -5.35
N GLY A 68 -5.31 -12.12 -5.98
CA GLY A 68 -5.69 -13.52 -6.19
C GLY A 68 -6.83 -13.65 -7.21
N THR A 69 -7.27 -14.88 -7.44
CA THR A 69 -8.37 -15.23 -8.35
C THR A 69 -9.77 -15.09 -7.72
N GLY A 70 -9.84 -14.49 -6.52
CA GLY A 70 -11.09 -14.30 -5.80
C GLY A 70 -12.05 -13.37 -6.54
N PRO A 71 -13.37 -13.59 -6.42
CA PRO A 71 -14.36 -12.82 -7.15
C PRO A 71 -14.26 -11.34 -6.73
N SER A 72 -14.05 -10.45 -7.71
CA SER A 72 -14.10 -8.97 -7.69
C SER A 72 -12.80 -8.15 -7.66
N CYS A 73 -11.73 -8.53 -6.94
CA CYS A 73 -10.61 -7.59 -6.71
C CYS A 73 -9.69 -7.35 -7.93
N ALA A 74 -9.33 -8.39 -8.68
CA ALA A 74 -8.52 -8.24 -9.89
C ALA A 74 -9.27 -7.48 -11.01
N ALA A 75 -10.54 -7.84 -11.23
CA ALA A 75 -11.42 -7.14 -12.16
C ALA A 75 -11.60 -5.64 -11.79
N LEU A 76 -11.65 -5.30 -10.50
CA LEU A 76 -11.72 -3.90 -10.06
C LEU A 76 -10.42 -3.14 -10.37
N MET A 77 -9.26 -3.78 -10.25
CA MET A 77 -7.97 -3.17 -10.59
C MET A 77 -7.79 -3.01 -12.10
N GLU A 78 -8.24 -3.99 -12.90
CA GLU A 78 -8.26 -3.92 -14.36
C GLU A 78 -9.18 -2.80 -14.87
N THR A 79 -10.41 -2.74 -14.36
CA THR A 79 -11.37 -1.66 -14.70
C THR A 79 -10.91 -0.29 -14.19
N GLY A 80 -10.18 -0.26 -13.07
CA GLY A 80 -9.55 0.92 -12.51
C GLY A 80 -8.44 1.53 -13.38
N ARG A 81 -7.91 0.78 -14.36
CA ARG A 81 -6.80 1.21 -15.25
C ARG A 81 -5.60 1.75 -14.48
N GLY A 82 -5.23 1.06 -13.39
CA GLY A 82 -4.12 1.46 -12.55
C GLY A 82 -4.38 2.68 -11.66
N ARG A 83 -5.63 3.13 -11.51
CA ARG A 83 -5.99 4.23 -10.58
C ARG A 83 -6.20 3.77 -9.14
N TYR A 84 -6.41 2.48 -8.92
CA TYR A 84 -6.64 1.90 -7.60
C TYR A 84 -6.00 0.52 -7.52
N VAL A 85 -5.47 0.19 -6.36
CA VAL A 85 -4.96 -1.16 -6.02
C VAL A 85 -5.84 -1.70 -4.89
N VAL A 86 -6.31 -2.94 -5.06
CA VAL A 86 -7.28 -3.58 -4.16
C VAL A 86 -6.73 -4.92 -3.69
N LYS A 87 -6.59 -5.10 -2.38
CA LYS A 87 -6.19 -6.37 -1.78
C LYS A 87 -7.39 -7.05 -1.14
N GLY A 88 -7.76 -8.22 -1.66
CA GLY A 88 -8.85 -9.04 -1.13
C GLY A 88 -8.42 -9.86 0.09
N ALA A 89 -8.54 -9.27 1.28
CA ALA A 89 -8.77 -9.88 2.58
C ALA A 89 -8.84 -8.72 3.59
N TRP A 90 -9.99 -8.52 4.25
CA TRP A 90 -10.23 -7.42 5.22
C TRP A 90 -9.75 -6.02 4.73
N LYS A 91 -10.43 -5.54 3.67
CA LYS A 91 -10.67 -4.13 3.28
C LYS A 91 -9.50 -3.12 3.44
N ALA A 92 -8.44 -3.27 2.65
CA ALA A 92 -7.56 -2.14 2.31
C ALA A 92 -7.80 -1.71 0.85
N PHE A 93 -8.21 -0.46 0.64
CA PHE A 93 -8.37 0.18 -0.67
C PHE A 93 -7.35 1.32 -0.78
N MET A 94 -6.44 1.23 -1.76
CA MET A 94 -5.46 2.29 -2.01
C MET A 94 -5.70 2.91 -3.38
N ARG A 95 -5.71 4.24 -3.41
CA ARG A 95 -5.69 5.01 -4.65
C ARG A 95 -4.26 5.07 -5.17
N ALA A 96 -4.05 4.64 -6.39
CA ALA A 96 -2.76 4.75 -7.03
C ALA A 96 -2.40 6.23 -7.25
N PRO A 97 -1.11 6.59 -7.24
CA PRO A 97 -0.67 7.94 -7.50
C PRO A 97 -1.15 8.38 -8.89
N GLY A 98 -1.96 9.43 -8.93
CA GLY A 98 -2.41 10.06 -10.17
C GLY A 98 -1.36 11.02 -10.72
N PRO A 99 -1.43 11.40 -12.01
CA PRO A 99 -0.61 12.49 -12.53
C PRO A 99 -0.84 13.75 -11.69
N ARG A 100 0.25 14.38 -11.24
CA ARG A 100 0.20 15.65 -10.51
C ARG A 100 -0.42 16.69 -11.42
N LYS A 101 -1.63 17.16 -11.09
CA LYS A 101 -2.15 18.41 -11.65
C LYS A 101 -1.38 19.53 -10.98
N ALA A 102 -0.47 20.15 -11.72
CA ALA A 102 0.16 21.41 -11.32
C ALA A 102 -0.95 22.46 -11.23
N TRP A 103 -1.38 22.77 -10.01
CA TRP A 103 -2.14 24.00 -9.78
C TRP A 103 -1.14 25.14 -9.82
N ALA A 104 -1.01 25.73 -11.01
CA ALA A 104 -0.37 27.02 -11.18
C ALA A 104 -1.24 28.08 -10.50
N SER A 105 -0.59 28.93 -9.73
CA SER A 105 -1.11 30.05 -8.98
C SER A 105 -1.92 31.01 -9.86
N HIS A 106 -3.18 31.26 -9.50
CA HIS A 106 -3.91 32.50 -9.77
C HIS A 106 -4.84 32.79 -8.60
#